data_AF-A0A933PTV8-F1
#
_entry.id   AF-A0A933PTV8-F1
#
_cell.length_a   1.000
_cell.length_b   1.000
_cell.length_c   1.000
_cell.angle_alpha   90.00
_cell.angle_beta   90.00
_cell.angle_gamma   90.00
#
_symmetry.space_group_name_H-M   'P 1'
#
loop_
_entity.id
_entity.type
_entity.pdbx_description
1 polymer ?
#
loop_
_entity_poly.entity_id
_entity_poly.type
_entity_poly.pdbx_seq_one_letter_code
_entity_poly.pdbx_strand_id
1 'polypeptide(L)'
;MTFVEEYKKLQLKMPRLSAYQIENINSNYVYNCKHVKNCYLIANAVENEDCMYGRDIYDSKNCVDCDHIKGCTLCYGCLNAQNCYNCDHFQDCSTCTDCQHGYFLKGCQNCVGCVGLKQQKFHIFNKSYNEKEYYEKLKTLNEEDIKTTFEKLKTTTPRVGVLQENSENFTGNCVYHSRNIIESYDIIDCEDCGYILEGKEIKDSYDITILEYSELCYEISSCHKMHNCNFCYFSMDCSDMEYGLFVVNCHNCFGCMSIKHKQYYILNKPYEKETYFKEVARIKDELKSQGLYGQWLTIPPFKREETLATWKST
;
A
#
# COMPACT_ATOMS: atom_id res chain seq x y z
N MET A 1 13.83 -25.35 29.17
CA MET A 1 13.16 -24.16 28.63
C MET A 1 12.75 -24.53 27.22
N THR A 2 11.48 -24.38 26.87
CA THR A 2 10.99 -24.74 25.52
C THR A 2 11.31 -23.64 24.52
N PHE A 3 11.23 -23.94 23.22
CA PHE A 3 11.41 -22.92 22.18
C PHE A 3 10.47 -21.72 22.37
N VAL A 4 9.20 -21.97 22.72
CA VAL A 4 8.18 -20.94 22.93
C VAL A 4 8.52 -20.01 24.10
N GLU A 5 9.10 -20.54 25.17
CA GLU A 5 9.55 -19.73 26.32
C GLU A 5 10.73 -18.82 25.97
N GLU A 6 11.73 -19.32 25.22
CA GLU A 6 12.84 -18.51 24.76
C GLU A 6 12.39 -17.45 23.74
N TYR A 7 11.50 -17.80 22.82
CA TYR A 7 10.95 -16.88 21.82
C TYR A 7 10.14 -15.75 22.45
N LYS A 8 9.29 -16.04 23.45
CA LYS A 8 8.57 -15.01 24.23
C LYS A 8 9.52 -14.09 24.99
N LYS A 9 10.61 -14.61 25.56
CA LYS A 9 11.65 -13.80 26.22
C LYS A 9 12.39 -12.90 25.23
N LEU A 10 12.63 -13.36 24.01
CA LEU A 10 13.19 -12.53 22.94
C LEU A 10 12.23 -11.39 22.56
N GLN A 11 10.94 -11.69 22.36
CA GLN A 11 9.91 -10.70 22.03
C GLN A 11 9.76 -9.58 23.08
N LEU A 12 9.91 -9.89 24.36
CA LEU A 12 9.83 -8.91 25.44
C LEU A 12 11.14 -8.12 25.63
N LYS A 13 12.26 -8.59 25.07
CA LYS A 13 13.58 -7.95 25.18
C LYS A 13 13.91 -7.05 23.99
N MET A 14 13.47 -7.40 22.79
CA MET A 14 13.83 -6.70 21.56
C MET A 14 12.93 -5.49 21.29
N PRO A 15 13.47 -4.35 20.81
CA PRO A 15 12.67 -3.20 20.41
C PRO A 15 11.82 -3.52 19.16
N ARG A 16 10.66 -2.88 19.07
CA ARG A 16 9.76 -2.88 17.90
C ARG A 16 10.01 -1.63 17.06
N LEU A 17 9.80 -1.69 15.75
CA LEU A 17 9.82 -0.49 14.91
C LEU A 17 8.57 0.38 15.19
N SER A 18 8.74 1.70 15.23
CA SER A 18 7.66 2.67 15.40
C SER A 18 7.09 3.20 14.08
N ALA A 19 7.95 3.34 13.06
CA ALA A 19 7.60 3.73 11.69
C ALA A 19 8.71 3.25 10.75
N TYR A 20 8.39 3.03 9.48
CA TYR A 20 9.39 2.75 8.45
C TYR A 20 9.88 4.07 7.84
N GLN A 21 11.19 4.32 7.90
CA GLN A 21 11.80 5.52 7.32
C GLN A 21 13.15 5.18 6.69
N ILE A 22 13.32 5.51 5.40
CA ILE A 22 14.56 5.27 4.66
C ILE A 22 15.00 6.54 3.95
N GLU A 23 16.19 7.04 4.30
CA GLU A 23 16.92 8.09 3.59
C GLU A 23 16.09 9.36 3.28
N ASN A 24 15.21 9.72 4.21
CA ASN A 24 14.40 10.93 4.13
C ASN A 24 15.23 12.16 4.51
N ILE A 25 15.17 13.24 3.71
CA ILE A 25 16.05 14.41 3.83
C ILE A 25 15.21 15.66 4.09
N ASN A 26 15.46 16.37 5.20
CA ASN A 26 14.74 17.62 5.53
C ASN A 26 13.20 17.43 5.54
N SER A 27 12.72 16.27 5.99
CA SER A 27 11.31 15.88 5.91
C SER A 27 10.74 15.60 7.31
N ASN A 28 9.82 16.45 7.78
CA ASN A 28 9.28 16.40 9.14
C ASN A 28 7.85 15.84 9.16
N TYR A 29 7.49 15.15 10.25
CA TYR A 29 6.20 14.47 10.42
C TYR A 29 5.87 13.48 9.30
N VAL A 30 6.89 12.80 8.76
CA VAL A 30 6.73 11.75 7.76
C VAL A 30 6.56 10.37 8.41
N TYR A 31 5.71 9.52 7.82
CA TYR A 31 5.37 8.21 8.36
C TYR A 31 5.29 7.15 7.26
N ASN A 32 6.02 6.04 7.39
CA ASN A 32 6.15 5.01 6.36
C ASN A 32 6.61 5.60 5.01
N CYS A 33 7.76 6.29 5.03
CA CYS A 33 8.28 7.01 3.87
C CYS A 33 9.71 6.60 3.50
N LYS A 34 9.98 6.53 2.19
CA LYS A 34 11.28 6.22 1.61
C LYS A 34 11.68 7.28 0.59
N HIS A 35 12.90 7.80 0.70
CA HIS A 35 13.50 8.75 -0.23
C HIS A 35 12.63 10.01 -0.42
N VAL A 36 12.05 10.54 0.66
CA VAL A 36 11.27 11.78 0.60
C VAL A 36 12.08 12.99 1.07
N LYS A 37 12.10 14.05 0.27
CA LYS A 37 12.96 15.22 0.45
C LYS A 37 12.15 16.52 0.55
N ASN A 38 12.46 17.36 1.54
CA ASN A 38 11.74 18.61 1.83
C ASN A 38 10.24 18.44 2.08
N CYS A 39 9.80 17.27 2.53
CA CYS A 39 8.38 16.94 2.67
C CYS A 39 7.84 17.24 4.08
N TYR A 40 6.56 17.57 4.19
CA TYR A 40 5.94 17.89 5.48
C TYR A 40 4.57 17.23 5.66
N LEU A 41 4.40 16.48 6.75
CA LEU A 41 3.15 15.81 7.10
C LEU A 41 2.61 14.95 5.93
N ILE A 42 3.45 14.03 5.46
CA ILE A 42 3.06 13.02 4.46
C ILE A 42 3.22 11.60 5.02
N ALA A 43 2.30 10.70 4.66
CA ALA A 43 2.32 9.30 5.06
C ALA A 43 2.28 8.36 3.85
N ASN A 44 2.84 7.15 3.97
CA ASN A 44 2.90 6.13 2.92
C ASN A 44 3.43 6.71 1.59
N ALA A 45 4.70 7.07 1.55
CA ALA A 45 5.21 7.88 0.44
C ALA A 45 6.63 7.50 -0.01
N VAL A 46 6.84 7.37 -1.31
CA VAL A 46 8.09 6.86 -1.89
C VAL A 46 8.53 7.72 -3.08
N GLU A 47 9.82 8.11 -3.12
CA GLU A 47 10.44 8.97 -4.15
C GLU A 47 9.71 10.31 -4.35
N ASN A 48 9.74 11.21 -3.36
CA ASN A 48 9.03 12.50 -3.45
C ASN A 48 9.92 13.69 -3.08
N GLU A 49 9.67 14.85 -3.71
CA GLU A 49 10.39 16.10 -3.42
C GLU A 49 9.42 17.29 -3.28
N ASP A 50 9.61 18.11 -2.24
CA ASP A 50 8.84 19.34 -2.01
C ASP A 50 7.30 19.10 -1.87
N CYS A 51 6.89 17.97 -1.26
CA CYS A 51 5.47 17.58 -1.11
C CYS A 51 4.94 17.74 0.33
N MET A 52 3.72 18.24 0.51
CA MET A 52 3.16 18.55 1.85
C MET A 52 1.70 18.16 1.99
N TYR A 53 1.28 17.82 3.23
CA TYR A 53 -0.10 17.52 3.60
C TYR A 53 -0.74 16.43 2.71
N GLY A 54 -0.46 15.17 2.99
CA GLY A 54 -1.03 14.13 2.15
C GLY A 54 -0.65 12.70 2.49
N ARG A 55 -1.11 11.78 1.65
CA ARG A 55 -0.99 10.34 1.88
C ARG A 55 -0.96 9.58 0.56
N ASP A 56 -0.27 8.44 0.54
CA ASP A 56 -0.22 7.55 -0.62
C ASP A 56 0.31 8.32 -1.86
N ILE A 57 1.44 9.00 -1.66
CA ILE A 57 2.10 9.88 -2.64
C ILE A 57 3.36 9.19 -3.18
N TYR A 58 3.43 9.02 -4.50
CA TYR A 58 4.51 8.28 -5.16
C TYR A 58 5.11 9.05 -6.33
N ASP A 59 6.43 9.01 -6.50
CA ASP A 59 7.13 9.55 -7.69
C ASP A 59 6.77 11.03 -8.01
N SER A 60 6.44 11.86 -7.01
CA SER A 60 5.79 13.16 -7.20
C SER A 60 6.57 14.35 -6.64
N LYS A 61 6.37 15.53 -7.24
CA LYS A 61 7.10 16.76 -6.88
C LYS A 61 6.24 18.02 -6.80
N ASN A 62 6.48 18.88 -5.81
CA ASN A 62 5.72 20.13 -5.61
C ASN A 62 4.20 19.85 -5.52
N CYS A 63 3.79 18.90 -4.68
CA CYS A 63 2.38 18.55 -4.50
C CYS A 63 1.89 18.88 -3.08
N VAL A 64 0.72 19.51 -2.97
CA VAL A 64 0.18 19.99 -1.69
C VAL A 64 -1.29 19.62 -1.54
N ASP A 65 -1.69 19.10 -0.38
CA ASP A 65 -3.08 18.68 -0.09
C ASP A 65 -3.56 17.58 -1.06
N CYS A 66 -2.81 16.49 -1.13
CA CYS A 66 -3.03 15.40 -2.09
C CYS A 66 -3.14 14.03 -1.42
N ASP A 67 -4.07 13.20 -1.88
CA ASP A 67 -4.25 11.81 -1.42
C ASP A 67 -4.32 10.86 -2.63
N HIS A 68 -3.59 9.75 -2.58
CA HIS A 68 -3.48 8.78 -3.67
C HIS A 68 -2.99 9.42 -4.99
N ILE A 69 -1.75 9.89 -5.05
CA ILE A 69 -1.18 10.46 -6.28
C ILE A 69 0.12 9.79 -6.71
N LYS A 70 0.32 9.67 -8.03
CA LYS A 70 1.53 9.05 -8.60
C LYS A 70 2.06 9.81 -9.81
N GLY A 71 3.36 10.09 -9.86
CA GLY A 71 4.00 10.73 -11.02
C GLY A 71 3.51 12.17 -11.28
N CYS A 72 3.03 12.86 -10.24
CA CYS A 72 2.41 14.18 -10.36
C CYS A 72 3.42 15.31 -10.09
N THR A 73 3.24 16.46 -10.74
CA THR A 73 4.12 17.62 -10.57
C THR A 73 3.35 18.93 -10.60
N LEU A 74 3.60 19.82 -9.62
CA LEU A 74 2.86 21.08 -9.45
C LEU A 74 1.35 20.84 -9.31
N CYS A 75 0.95 20.02 -8.33
CA CYS A 75 -0.45 19.63 -8.13
C CYS A 75 -0.99 20.06 -6.76
N TYR A 76 -2.26 20.45 -6.70
CA TYR A 76 -2.91 20.93 -5.47
C TYR A 76 -4.32 20.37 -5.28
N GLY A 77 -4.66 19.88 -4.08
CA GLY A 77 -6.03 19.46 -3.79
C GLY A 77 -6.48 18.23 -4.59
N CYS A 78 -5.56 17.31 -4.89
CA CYS A 78 -5.80 16.20 -5.83
C CYS A 78 -6.07 14.87 -5.10
N LEU A 79 -7.16 14.21 -5.46
CA LEU A 79 -7.55 12.87 -5.00
C LEU A 79 -7.49 11.87 -6.17
N ASN A 80 -6.76 10.77 -6.02
CA ASN A 80 -6.62 9.73 -7.07
C ASN A 80 -6.17 10.32 -8.43
N ALA A 81 -4.93 10.83 -8.48
CA ALA A 81 -4.38 11.51 -9.67
C ALA A 81 -3.05 10.92 -10.14
N GLN A 82 -2.94 10.60 -11.43
CA GLN A 82 -1.77 9.91 -12.00
C GLN A 82 -1.16 10.63 -13.20
N ASN A 83 0.15 10.87 -13.19
CA ASN A 83 0.92 11.48 -14.28
C ASN A 83 0.37 12.85 -14.72
N CYS A 84 -0.02 13.70 -13.77
CA CYS A 84 -0.57 15.04 -14.03
C CYS A 84 0.48 16.13 -13.78
N TYR A 85 0.45 17.19 -14.60
CA TYR A 85 1.34 18.34 -14.48
C TYR A 85 0.55 19.64 -14.39
N ASN A 86 0.84 20.50 -13.40
CA ASN A 86 0.19 21.79 -13.22
C ASN A 86 -1.35 21.66 -13.19
N CYS A 87 -1.87 20.88 -12.23
CA CYS A 87 -3.29 20.56 -12.12
C CYS A 87 -3.80 20.67 -10.68
N ASP A 88 -5.00 21.22 -10.50
CA ASP A 88 -5.61 21.38 -9.17
C ASP A 88 -7.08 20.98 -9.08
N HIS A 89 -7.50 20.62 -7.86
CA HIS A 89 -8.86 20.17 -7.52
C HIS A 89 -9.32 18.98 -8.38
N PHE A 90 -8.41 18.02 -8.55
CA PHE A 90 -8.67 16.81 -9.33
C PHE A 90 -9.26 15.70 -8.49
N GLN A 91 -10.18 14.95 -9.10
CA GLN A 91 -10.65 13.67 -8.60
C GLN A 91 -10.65 12.61 -9.71
N ASP A 92 -10.04 11.45 -9.47
CA ASP A 92 -10.06 10.29 -10.37
C ASP A 92 -9.52 10.60 -11.79
N CYS A 93 -8.39 11.31 -11.88
CA CYS A 93 -7.87 11.90 -13.13
C CYS A 93 -6.48 11.36 -13.52
N SER A 94 -6.16 11.32 -14.81
CA SER A 94 -4.86 10.81 -15.28
C SER A 94 -4.32 11.50 -16.53
N THR A 95 -2.99 11.60 -16.65
CA THR A 95 -2.26 12.08 -17.84
C THR A 95 -2.69 13.47 -18.33
N CYS A 96 -3.04 14.37 -17.41
CA CYS A 96 -3.53 15.72 -17.76
C CYS A 96 -2.47 16.80 -17.52
N THR A 97 -2.64 17.96 -18.16
CA THR A 97 -1.67 19.05 -18.10
C THR A 97 -2.39 20.40 -18.14
N ASP A 98 -2.02 21.35 -17.27
CA ASP A 98 -2.63 22.69 -17.20
C ASP A 98 -4.17 22.63 -17.05
N CYS A 99 -4.67 21.93 -16.03
CA CYS A 99 -6.11 21.68 -15.86
C CYS A 99 -6.61 21.98 -14.44
N GLN A 100 -7.82 22.54 -14.34
CA GLN A 100 -8.44 22.97 -13.08
C GLN A 100 -9.79 22.28 -12.86
N HIS A 101 -10.12 21.85 -11.63
CA HIS A 101 -11.41 21.24 -11.27
C HIS A 101 -11.82 20.11 -12.24
N GLY A 102 -11.16 18.96 -12.10
CA GLY A 102 -11.32 17.80 -13.00
C GLY A 102 -11.96 16.61 -12.31
N TYR A 103 -12.89 15.93 -12.98
CA TYR A 103 -13.42 14.63 -12.55
C TYR A 103 -13.39 13.62 -13.70
N PHE A 104 -12.79 12.44 -13.51
CA PHE A 104 -12.64 11.42 -14.56
C PHE A 104 -12.02 11.94 -15.89
N LEU A 105 -11.06 12.86 -15.80
CA LEU A 105 -10.33 13.34 -16.97
C LEU A 105 -9.16 12.39 -17.32
N LYS A 106 -9.00 12.08 -18.61
CA LYS A 106 -7.86 11.28 -19.11
C LYS A 106 -7.21 11.92 -20.34
N GLY A 107 -5.93 12.26 -20.25
CA GLY A 107 -5.18 12.79 -21.41
C GLY A 107 -5.55 14.22 -21.81
N CYS A 108 -6.11 15.03 -20.90
CA CYS A 108 -6.66 16.35 -21.23
C CYS A 108 -5.67 17.49 -20.98
N GLN A 109 -5.77 18.58 -21.76
CA GLN A 109 -4.91 19.76 -21.60
C GLN A 109 -5.69 21.08 -21.66
N ASN A 110 -5.40 22.06 -20.80
CA ASN A 110 -6.14 23.34 -20.77
C ASN A 110 -7.65 23.08 -20.59
N CYS A 111 -8.04 22.35 -19.54
CA CYS A 111 -9.45 22.04 -19.24
C CYS A 111 -9.83 22.58 -17.85
N VAL A 112 -10.99 23.26 -17.74
CA VAL A 112 -11.46 23.88 -16.49
C VAL A 112 -12.89 23.44 -16.16
N GLY A 113 -13.10 22.92 -14.95
CA GLY A 113 -14.42 22.50 -14.47
C GLY A 113 -15.03 21.35 -15.29
N CYS A 114 -14.19 20.43 -15.76
CA CYS A 114 -14.55 19.42 -16.75
C CYS A 114 -14.73 18.02 -16.14
N VAL A 115 -15.61 17.24 -16.77
CA VAL A 115 -15.98 15.89 -16.30
C VAL A 115 -15.95 14.87 -17.44
N GLY A 116 -15.28 13.73 -17.24
CA GLY A 116 -15.34 12.56 -18.12
C GLY A 116 -14.68 12.72 -19.50
N LEU A 117 -13.97 13.82 -19.77
CA LEU A 117 -13.33 14.06 -21.06
C LEU A 117 -12.09 13.16 -21.26
N LYS A 118 -11.89 12.74 -22.51
CA LYS A 118 -10.74 11.92 -22.94
C LYS A 118 -10.05 12.59 -24.12
N GLN A 119 -8.74 12.82 -23.99
CA GLN A 119 -7.86 13.38 -25.03
C GLN A 119 -8.36 14.73 -25.60
N GLN A 120 -8.99 15.57 -24.77
CA GLN A 120 -9.53 16.87 -25.19
C GLN A 120 -8.61 18.03 -24.77
N LYS A 121 -8.72 19.14 -25.51
CA LYS A 121 -8.00 20.38 -25.18
C LYS A 121 -8.92 21.59 -25.19
N PHE A 122 -8.60 22.63 -24.42
CA PHE A 122 -9.29 23.92 -24.42
C PHE A 122 -10.81 23.81 -24.13
N HIS A 123 -11.16 23.07 -23.08
CA HIS A 123 -12.56 22.91 -22.65
C HIS A 123 -12.84 23.66 -21.34
N ILE A 124 -14.04 24.24 -21.23
CA ILE A 124 -14.54 24.84 -20.00
C ILE A 124 -15.96 24.32 -19.77
N PHE A 125 -16.22 23.67 -18.64
CA PHE A 125 -17.50 23.01 -18.32
C PHE A 125 -17.99 22.07 -19.45
N ASN A 126 -17.09 21.22 -19.93
CA ASN A 126 -17.27 20.30 -21.07
C ASN A 126 -17.59 20.95 -22.44
N LYS A 127 -17.61 22.28 -22.54
CA LYS A 127 -17.72 22.97 -23.83
C LYS A 127 -16.34 23.22 -24.42
N SER A 128 -16.16 22.85 -25.69
CA SER A 128 -14.95 23.14 -26.47
C SER A 128 -14.88 24.62 -26.89
N TYR A 129 -13.66 25.17 -26.91
CA TYR A 129 -13.32 26.50 -27.38
C TYR A 129 -12.07 26.42 -28.28
N ASN A 130 -11.88 27.40 -29.18
CA ASN A 130 -10.54 27.60 -29.74
C ASN A 130 -9.62 28.27 -28.70
N GLU A 131 -8.31 28.14 -28.87
CA GLU A 131 -7.29 28.63 -27.93
C GLU A 131 -7.48 30.10 -27.52
N LYS A 132 -7.76 30.98 -28.47
CA LYS A 132 -7.98 32.42 -28.19
C LYS A 132 -9.25 32.64 -27.36
N GLU A 133 -10.36 32.00 -27.76
CA GLU A 133 -11.63 32.08 -27.03
C GLU A 133 -11.53 31.48 -25.63
N TYR A 134 -10.76 30.40 -25.47
CA TYR A 134 -10.50 29.76 -24.18
C TYR A 134 -9.82 30.74 -23.22
N TYR A 135 -8.71 31.37 -23.61
CA TYR A 135 -8.00 32.31 -22.75
C TYR A 135 -8.78 33.62 -22.50
N GLU A 136 -9.59 34.09 -23.45
CA GLU A 136 -10.52 35.21 -23.16
C GLU A 136 -11.66 34.79 -22.22
N LYS A 137 -12.21 33.59 -22.38
CA LYS A 137 -13.28 33.09 -21.49
C LYS A 137 -12.75 32.84 -20.08
N LEU A 138 -11.53 32.33 -19.92
CA LEU A 138 -10.89 32.06 -18.64
C LEU A 138 -10.80 33.32 -17.76
N LYS A 139 -10.44 34.47 -18.34
CA LYS A 139 -10.40 35.77 -17.64
C LYS A 139 -11.75 36.23 -17.07
N THR A 140 -12.86 35.66 -17.55
CA THR A 140 -14.22 36.00 -17.07
C THR A 140 -14.70 35.12 -15.91
N LEU A 141 -13.92 34.09 -15.54
CA LEU A 141 -14.27 33.16 -14.48
C LEU A 141 -13.60 33.57 -13.17
N ASN A 142 -14.27 33.28 -12.06
CA ASN A 142 -13.69 33.28 -10.72
C ASN A 142 -13.81 31.86 -10.12
N GLU A 143 -13.07 31.63 -9.05
CA GLU A 143 -12.98 30.31 -8.39
C GLU A 143 -14.33 29.78 -7.89
N GLU A 144 -15.19 30.66 -7.37
CA GLU A 144 -16.50 30.29 -6.84
C GLU A 144 -17.47 29.84 -7.94
N ASP A 145 -17.47 30.53 -9.08
CA ASP A 145 -18.24 30.16 -10.28
C ASP A 145 -17.76 28.83 -10.88
N ILE A 146 -16.44 28.61 -10.93
CA ILE A 146 -15.84 27.36 -11.41
C ILE A 146 -16.28 26.21 -10.52
N LYS A 147 -16.03 26.30 -9.21
CA LYS A 147 -16.41 25.27 -8.23
C LYS A 147 -17.92 24.98 -8.25
N THR A 148 -18.74 26.02 -8.25
CA THR A 148 -20.21 25.88 -8.21
C THR A 148 -20.77 25.25 -9.49
N THR A 149 -20.19 25.56 -10.66
CA THR A 149 -20.61 24.98 -11.94
C THR A 149 -20.08 23.56 -12.11
N PHE A 150 -18.83 23.30 -11.69
CA PHE A 150 -18.20 21.98 -11.70
C PHE A 150 -18.96 20.99 -10.83
N GLU A 151 -19.28 21.31 -9.57
CA GLU A 151 -20.02 20.40 -8.69
C GLU A 151 -21.42 20.07 -9.23
N LYS A 152 -22.10 21.04 -9.87
CA LYS A 152 -23.36 20.77 -10.59
C LYS A 152 -23.13 19.80 -11.75
N LEU A 153 -22.13 20.05 -12.60
CA LEU A 153 -21.80 19.18 -13.74
C LEU A 153 -21.43 17.77 -13.29
N LYS A 154 -20.68 17.64 -12.19
CA LYS A 154 -20.28 16.38 -11.55
C LYS A 154 -21.48 15.49 -11.18
N THR A 155 -22.60 16.08 -10.72
CA THR A 155 -23.83 15.32 -10.45
C THR A 155 -24.51 14.71 -11.69
N THR A 156 -24.21 15.22 -12.89
CA THR A 156 -24.81 14.73 -14.15
C THR A 156 -24.10 13.49 -14.72
N THR A 157 -22.92 13.15 -14.19
CA THR A 157 -22.11 12.04 -14.69
C THR A 157 -22.38 10.77 -13.89
N PRO A 158 -22.71 9.63 -14.53
CA PRO A 158 -22.90 8.37 -13.83
C PRO A 158 -21.65 7.99 -13.02
N ARG A 159 -21.85 7.63 -11.74
CA ARG A 159 -20.79 7.04 -10.93
C ARG A 159 -20.61 5.58 -11.31
N VAL A 160 -19.38 5.15 -11.53
CA VAL A 160 -19.04 3.75 -11.75
C VAL A 160 -19.23 3.01 -10.43
N GLY A 161 -20.15 2.03 -10.40
CA GLY A 161 -20.51 1.29 -9.18
C GLY A 161 -19.49 0.23 -8.76
N VAL A 162 -18.77 -0.33 -9.73
CA VAL A 162 -17.66 -1.27 -9.54
C VAL A 162 -16.61 -0.96 -10.60
N LEU A 163 -15.36 -0.73 -10.18
CA LEU A 163 -14.22 -0.72 -11.10
C LEU A 163 -13.84 -2.18 -11.40
N GLN A 164 -14.12 -2.63 -12.61
CA GLN A 164 -13.86 -3.99 -13.08
C GLN A 164 -13.20 -3.93 -14.45
N GLU A 165 -12.14 -4.69 -14.66
CA GLU A 165 -11.55 -4.95 -15.97
C GLU A 165 -11.21 -6.44 -16.10
N ASN A 166 -11.67 -7.10 -17.16
CA ASN A 166 -11.28 -8.47 -17.53
C ASN A 166 -11.29 -9.51 -16.39
N SER A 167 -12.31 -9.49 -15.52
CA SER A 167 -12.36 -10.34 -14.31
C SER A 167 -13.69 -11.10 -14.17
N GLU A 168 -13.64 -12.33 -13.66
CA GLU A 168 -14.78 -13.26 -13.58
C GLU A 168 -14.91 -13.91 -12.18
N ASN A 169 -16.13 -14.27 -11.75
CA ASN A 169 -16.41 -14.94 -10.47
C ASN A 169 -15.78 -14.25 -9.24
N PHE A 170 -16.23 -13.04 -8.89
CA PHE A 170 -15.69 -12.28 -7.74
C PHE A 170 -16.76 -11.71 -6.80
N THR A 171 -16.41 -11.51 -5.53
CA THR A 171 -17.10 -10.60 -4.60
C THR A 171 -16.12 -9.58 -4.03
N GLY A 172 -16.32 -8.29 -4.32
CA GLY A 172 -15.34 -7.24 -4.01
C GLY A 172 -15.54 -5.93 -4.77
N ASN A 173 -14.61 -4.99 -4.59
CA ASN A 173 -14.45 -3.77 -5.41
C ASN A 173 -13.04 -3.74 -6.03
N CYS A 174 -12.90 -2.99 -7.14
CA CYS A 174 -11.62 -2.72 -7.80
C CYS A 174 -10.88 -4.00 -8.23
N VAL A 175 -11.46 -4.76 -9.17
CA VAL A 175 -10.96 -6.08 -9.59
C VAL A 175 -10.50 -6.05 -11.05
N TYR A 176 -9.21 -6.28 -11.27
CA TYR A 176 -8.55 -6.23 -12.57
C TYR A 176 -7.88 -7.58 -12.90
N HIS A 177 -8.12 -8.12 -14.10
CA HIS A 177 -7.52 -9.36 -14.62
C HIS A 177 -7.57 -10.59 -13.68
N SER A 178 -8.60 -10.72 -12.84
CA SER A 178 -8.62 -11.71 -11.75
C SER A 178 -9.80 -12.70 -11.85
N ARG A 179 -9.64 -13.91 -11.28
CA ARG A 179 -10.72 -14.91 -11.23
C ARG A 179 -10.86 -15.63 -9.89
N ASN A 180 -12.09 -16.03 -9.55
CA ASN A 180 -12.43 -16.81 -8.34
C ASN A 180 -11.98 -16.10 -7.04
N ILE A 181 -12.51 -14.90 -6.79
CA ILE A 181 -12.13 -14.04 -5.66
C ILE A 181 -13.28 -13.91 -4.66
N ILE A 182 -12.99 -14.10 -3.36
CA ILE A 182 -14.00 -14.02 -2.28
C ILE A 182 -13.68 -12.89 -1.30
N GLU A 183 -14.64 -11.97 -1.11
CA GLU A 183 -14.62 -10.89 -0.11
C GLU A 183 -13.30 -10.10 -0.03
N SER A 184 -12.77 -9.69 -1.20
CA SER A 184 -11.49 -8.99 -1.30
C SER A 184 -11.64 -7.64 -2.02
N TYR A 185 -10.74 -6.70 -1.74
CA TYR A 185 -10.82 -5.31 -2.22
C TYR A 185 -9.46 -4.90 -2.81
N ASP A 186 -9.48 -4.14 -3.91
CA ASP A 186 -8.30 -3.58 -4.59
C ASP A 186 -7.29 -4.66 -5.07
N ILE A 187 -7.76 -5.49 -6.02
CA ILE A 187 -7.08 -6.72 -6.49
C ILE A 187 -6.72 -6.64 -7.98
N ILE A 188 -5.47 -7.04 -8.31
CA ILE A 188 -4.93 -7.03 -9.69
C ILE A 188 -4.17 -8.34 -9.96
N ASP A 189 -4.46 -9.01 -11.08
CA ASP A 189 -3.79 -10.22 -11.59
C ASP A 189 -3.81 -11.44 -10.61
N CYS A 190 -4.93 -11.70 -9.92
CA CYS A 190 -5.07 -12.79 -8.93
C CYS A 190 -6.00 -13.94 -9.34
N GLU A 191 -5.77 -15.12 -8.76
CA GLU A 191 -6.55 -16.34 -8.99
C GLU A 191 -6.75 -17.10 -7.67
N ASP A 192 -7.95 -17.64 -7.44
CA ASP A 192 -8.31 -18.53 -6.30
C ASP A 192 -7.96 -17.98 -4.90
N CYS A 193 -8.41 -16.75 -4.58
CA CYS A 193 -8.06 -16.03 -3.34
C CYS A 193 -9.28 -15.57 -2.50
N GLY A 194 -9.08 -15.38 -1.20
CA GLY A 194 -10.04 -14.71 -0.32
C GLY A 194 -9.44 -14.18 0.99
N TYR A 195 -10.16 -13.28 1.66
CA TYR A 195 -9.76 -12.61 2.93
C TYR A 195 -8.42 -11.83 2.89
N ILE A 196 -8.27 -10.88 1.94
CA ILE A 196 -7.03 -10.09 1.76
C ILE A 196 -7.32 -8.58 1.78
N LEU A 197 -6.45 -7.80 2.45
CA LEU A 197 -6.51 -6.33 2.53
C LEU A 197 -5.33 -5.59 1.84
N GLU A 198 -4.55 -6.30 1.02
CA GLU A 198 -3.95 -5.88 -0.29
C GLU A 198 -2.81 -6.86 -0.68
N GLY A 199 -2.47 -6.99 -1.97
CA GLY A 199 -1.49 -7.98 -2.44
C GLY A 199 -1.20 -7.96 -3.95
N LYS A 200 -0.05 -8.52 -4.38
CA LYS A 200 0.30 -8.80 -5.81
C LYS A 200 1.47 -9.79 -5.92
N GLU A 201 1.45 -10.69 -6.91
CA GLU A 201 2.02 -12.06 -6.83
C GLU A 201 1.67 -12.76 -5.48
N ILE A 202 0.74 -13.70 -5.52
CA ILE A 202 0.62 -14.76 -4.51
C ILE A 202 0.24 -16.05 -5.24
N LYS A 203 0.91 -17.16 -4.94
CA LYS A 203 0.44 -18.54 -5.14
C LYS A 203 1.03 -19.39 -4.01
N ASP A 204 0.38 -19.78 -2.93
CA ASP A 204 -1.04 -19.87 -2.58
C ASP A 204 -1.14 -19.63 -1.04
N SER A 205 -2.32 -19.30 -0.48
CA SER A 205 -2.49 -18.27 0.59
C SER A 205 -3.21 -18.72 1.89
N TYR A 206 -2.96 -18.05 3.03
CA TYR A 206 -3.96 -17.69 4.08
C TYR A 206 -3.47 -16.55 5.02
N ASP A 207 -4.39 -16.01 5.82
CA ASP A 207 -4.84 -14.60 5.92
C ASP A 207 -3.81 -13.44 6.01
N ILE A 208 -4.03 -12.38 5.21
CA ILE A 208 -2.99 -11.41 4.80
C ILE A 208 -3.47 -9.93 4.78
N THR A 209 -2.58 -8.99 5.11
CA THR A 209 -2.81 -7.53 4.91
C THR A 209 -1.56 -6.83 4.33
N ILE A 210 -1.61 -6.50 3.03
CA ILE A 210 -0.70 -5.69 2.17
C ILE A 210 0.65 -6.32 1.77
N LEU A 211 0.80 -6.76 0.51
CA LEU A 211 1.93 -7.61 0.06
C LEU A 211 2.36 -7.34 -1.40
N GLU A 212 3.65 -7.52 -1.76
CA GLU A 212 4.07 -7.58 -3.18
C GLU A 212 5.23 -8.60 -3.46
N TYR A 213 5.07 -9.40 -4.52
CA TYR A 213 6.01 -10.34 -5.16
C TYR A 213 6.35 -11.65 -4.38
N SER A 214 5.42 -12.65 -4.33
CA SER A 214 5.54 -13.90 -3.53
C SER A 214 4.94 -15.23 -4.07
N GLU A 215 5.50 -16.35 -3.59
CA GLU A 215 4.88 -17.71 -3.49
C GLU A 215 5.65 -18.59 -2.47
N LEU A 216 5.09 -19.52 -1.66
CA LEU A 216 3.72 -19.68 -1.15
C LEU A 216 3.64 -19.14 0.30
N CYS A 217 2.44 -18.97 0.89
CA CYS A 217 2.26 -17.95 1.94
C CYS A 217 1.20 -18.26 3.01
N TYR A 218 1.56 -18.25 4.31
CA TYR A 218 0.62 -18.43 5.44
C TYR A 218 0.84 -17.47 6.64
N GLU A 219 -0.28 -16.88 7.09
CA GLU A 219 -0.57 -15.67 7.89
C GLU A 219 0.49 -14.55 7.97
N ILE A 220 0.14 -13.39 7.39
CA ILE A 220 1.12 -12.37 7.01
C ILE A 220 0.69 -10.93 7.34
N SER A 221 1.63 -10.11 7.82
CA SER A 221 1.40 -8.80 8.44
C SER A 221 1.92 -7.57 7.67
N SER A 222 2.22 -7.75 6.37
CA SER A 222 2.79 -6.81 5.40
C SER A 222 4.29 -6.96 5.08
N CYS A 223 4.65 -7.01 3.77
CA CYS A 223 5.97 -7.40 3.26
C CYS A 223 6.25 -7.16 1.75
N HIS A 224 7.52 -7.33 1.37
CA HIS A 224 8.15 -7.20 0.03
C HIS A 224 9.55 -7.86 0.13
N LYS A 225 10.07 -8.76 -0.72
CA LYS A 225 9.54 -9.71 -1.73
C LYS A 225 10.02 -11.12 -1.30
N MET A 226 9.30 -12.23 -1.52
CA MET A 226 9.61 -13.49 -0.81
C MET A 226 9.36 -14.83 -1.52
N HIS A 227 10.09 -15.87 -1.06
CA HIS A 227 9.81 -17.28 -1.35
C HIS A 227 9.99 -18.11 -0.06
N ASN A 228 9.07 -19.04 0.21
CA ASN A 228 9.06 -19.94 1.39
C ASN A 228 9.29 -19.25 2.75
N CYS A 229 8.39 -18.35 3.16
CA CYS A 229 8.42 -17.69 4.47
C CYS A 229 7.06 -17.84 5.19
N ASN A 230 7.06 -18.24 6.47
CA ASN A 230 5.85 -18.60 7.22
C ASN A 230 5.76 -17.86 8.57
N PHE A 231 4.57 -17.41 8.97
CA PHE A 231 4.29 -16.79 10.29
C PHE A 231 5.16 -15.56 10.57
N CYS A 232 5.13 -14.58 9.65
CA CYS A 232 6.07 -13.46 9.63
C CYS A 232 5.39 -12.08 9.76
N TYR A 233 5.95 -11.22 10.62
CA TYR A 233 5.48 -9.86 10.87
C TYR A 233 6.50 -8.83 10.40
N PHE A 234 6.07 -7.85 9.59
CA PHE A 234 6.85 -6.68 9.16
C PHE A 234 8.29 -7.00 8.72
N SER A 235 8.43 -7.94 7.78
CA SER A 235 9.74 -8.45 7.35
C SER A 235 9.94 -8.29 5.84
N MET A 236 11.19 -8.02 5.43
CA MET A 236 11.52 -7.55 4.07
C MET A 236 12.75 -8.25 3.50
N ASP A 237 12.75 -8.53 2.20
CA ASP A 237 13.84 -9.17 1.44
C ASP A 237 14.37 -10.48 2.08
N CYS A 238 13.49 -11.38 2.53
CA CYS A 238 13.87 -12.61 3.25
C CYS A 238 13.52 -13.90 2.49
N SER A 239 14.25 -14.99 2.78
CA SER A 239 13.93 -16.35 2.31
C SER A 239 14.11 -17.41 3.41
N ASP A 240 13.39 -18.53 3.29
CA ASP A 240 13.49 -19.68 4.20
C ASP A 240 13.40 -19.27 5.68
N MET A 241 12.34 -18.52 6.00
CA MET A 241 12.14 -17.90 7.30
C MET A 241 10.87 -18.40 7.97
N GLU A 242 10.95 -18.70 9.27
CA GLU A 242 9.80 -19.10 10.08
C GLU A 242 9.81 -18.35 11.41
N TYR A 243 8.64 -17.82 11.81
CA TYR A 243 8.49 -17.04 13.05
C TYR A 243 9.43 -15.81 13.08
N GLY A 244 9.42 -15.02 12.01
CA GLY A 244 10.23 -13.81 11.85
C GLY A 244 9.46 -12.53 12.20
N LEU A 245 10.02 -11.66 13.05
CA LEU A 245 9.40 -10.37 13.42
C LEU A 245 10.37 -9.20 13.18
N PHE A 246 10.00 -8.22 12.36
CA PHE A 246 10.86 -7.05 12.08
C PHE A 246 12.24 -7.45 11.49
N VAL A 247 12.28 -8.44 10.61
CA VAL A 247 13.51 -9.01 10.05
C VAL A 247 13.76 -8.46 8.63
N VAL A 248 15.00 -8.07 8.33
CA VAL A 248 15.34 -7.43 7.04
C VAL A 248 16.54 -8.12 6.39
N ASN A 249 16.41 -8.53 5.14
CA ASN A 249 17.50 -9.11 4.35
C ASN A 249 18.16 -10.32 5.08
N CYS A 250 17.36 -11.31 5.46
CA CYS A 250 17.82 -12.50 6.17
C CYS A 250 17.37 -13.79 5.47
N HIS A 251 18.19 -14.84 5.57
CA HIS A 251 17.98 -16.09 4.84
C HIS A 251 18.18 -17.27 5.79
N ASN A 252 17.34 -18.31 5.75
CA ASN A 252 17.50 -19.47 6.65
C ASN A 252 17.54 -19.04 8.13
N CYS A 253 16.41 -18.52 8.63
CA CYS A 253 16.28 -18.00 9.99
C CYS A 253 15.00 -18.51 10.68
N PHE A 254 15.09 -18.83 11.98
CA PHE A 254 13.97 -19.40 12.75
C PHE A 254 13.77 -18.65 14.08
N GLY A 255 12.56 -18.16 14.36
CA GLY A 255 12.24 -17.48 15.63
C GLY A 255 13.03 -16.19 15.86
N CYS A 256 13.38 -15.47 14.79
CA CYS A 256 14.26 -14.30 14.85
C CYS A 256 13.49 -12.97 14.91
N MET A 257 14.06 -11.98 15.59
CA MET A 257 13.40 -10.68 15.78
C MET A 257 14.36 -9.49 15.72
N SER A 258 13.98 -8.45 14.97
CA SER A 258 14.70 -7.16 14.88
C SER A 258 16.18 -7.31 14.50
N ILE A 259 16.48 -8.15 13.50
CA ILE A 259 17.83 -8.39 12.96
C ILE A 259 17.91 -8.10 11.46
N LYS A 260 19.11 -7.79 10.97
CA LYS A 260 19.38 -7.52 9.55
C LYS A 260 20.66 -8.17 9.03
N HIS A 261 20.66 -8.60 7.76
CA HIS A 261 21.80 -9.22 7.06
C HIS A 261 22.39 -10.41 7.84
N LYS A 262 21.55 -11.44 8.08
CA LYS A 262 21.91 -12.67 8.81
C LYS A 262 21.51 -13.93 8.05
N GLN A 263 22.24 -15.01 8.32
CA GLN A 263 21.99 -16.33 7.75
C GLN A 263 22.34 -17.42 8.76
N TYR A 264 21.50 -18.46 8.86
CA TYR A 264 21.62 -19.57 9.81
C TYR A 264 21.49 -19.11 11.28
N TYR A 265 20.41 -18.39 11.60
CA TYR A 265 20.14 -17.90 12.95
C TYR A 265 18.90 -18.54 13.55
N ILE A 266 18.99 -18.92 14.82
CA ILE A 266 17.84 -19.37 15.64
C ILE A 266 17.79 -18.49 16.88
N LEU A 267 16.64 -17.87 17.17
CA LEU A 267 16.45 -16.98 18.33
C LEU A 267 17.54 -15.89 18.44
N ASN A 268 17.90 -15.28 17.31
CA ASN A 268 19.00 -14.30 17.15
C ASN A 268 20.42 -14.80 17.49
N LYS A 269 20.65 -16.12 17.61
CA LYS A 269 21.99 -16.72 17.81
C LYS A 269 22.49 -17.35 16.49
N PRO A 270 23.77 -17.23 16.12
CA PRO A 270 24.34 -17.87 14.93
C PRO A 270 24.55 -19.38 15.14
N TYR A 271 24.38 -20.16 14.06
CA TYR A 271 24.65 -21.59 14.01
C TYR A 271 25.46 -21.96 12.76
N GLU A 272 26.30 -22.98 12.89
CA GLU A 272 26.88 -23.64 11.72
C GLU A 272 25.79 -24.31 10.88
N LYS A 273 25.92 -24.28 9.55
CA LYS A 273 24.87 -24.68 8.59
C LYS A 273 24.26 -26.05 8.88
N GLU A 274 25.06 -27.07 9.14
CA GLU A 274 24.54 -28.40 9.45
C GLU A 274 23.80 -28.46 10.79
N THR A 275 24.30 -27.75 11.79
CA THR A 275 23.70 -27.69 13.13
C THR A 275 22.38 -26.92 13.09
N TYR A 276 22.30 -25.85 12.28
CA TYR A 276 21.08 -25.11 12.03
C TYR A 276 19.94 -26.03 11.56
N PHE A 277 20.16 -26.81 10.49
CA PHE A 277 19.11 -27.69 9.97
C PHE A 277 18.70 -28.80 10.96
N LYS A 278 19.66 -29.35 11.73
CA LYS A 278 19.39 -30.34 12.78
C LYS A 278 18.55 -29.76 13.92
N GLU A 279 18.88 -28.56 14.41
CA GLU A 279 18.13 -27.89 15.47
C GLU A 279 16.75 -27.42 15.00
N VAL A 280 16.63 -26.87 13.79
CA VAL A 280 15.32 -26.49 13.23
C VAL A 280 14.41 -27.72 13.11
N ALA A 281 14.90 -28.86 12.61
CA ALA A 281 14.10 -30.09 12.55
C ALA A 281 13.62 -30.51 13.96
N ARG A 282 14.52 -30.52 14.96
CA ARG A 282 14.19 -30.83 16.36
C ARG A 282 13.13 -29.88 16.93
N ILE A 283 13.25 -28.58 16.69
CA ILE A 283 12.30 -27.56 17.15
C ILE A 283 10.93 -27.72 16.46
N LYS A 284 10.91 -28.03 15.16
CA LYS A 284 9.66 -28.31 14.44
C LYS A 284 8.91 -29.50 15.01
N ASP A 285 9.60 -30.59 15.34
CA ASP A 285 8.96 -31.77 15.91
C ASP A 285 8.50 -31.54 17.36
N GLU A 286 9.26 -30.77 18.15
CA GLU A 286 8.82 -30.24 19.46
C GLU A 286 7.49 -29.46 19.32
N LEU A 287 7.40 -28.52 18.38
CA LEU A 287 6.20 -27.71 18.13
C LEU A 287 5.02 -28.52 17.59
N LYS A 288 5.25 -29.48 16.68
CA LYS A 288 4.20 -30.37 16.16
C LYS A 288 3.62 -31.26 17.25
N SER A 289 4.47 -31.81 18.13
CA SER A 289 4.02 -32.66 19.25
C SER A 289 3.10 -31.93 20.24
N GLN A 290 3.17 -30.60 20.26
CA GLN A 290 2.34 -29.71 21.09
C GLN A 290 1.15 -29.11 20.32
N GLY A 291 1.00 -29.38 19.02
CA GLY A 291 0.00 -28.75 18.15
C GLY A 291 0.24 -27.26 17.87
N LEU A 292 1.43 -26.73 18.18
CA LEU A 292 1.79 -25.31 18.09
C LEU A 292 2.49 -24.92 16.78
N TYR A 293 3.02 -25.89 16.03
CA TYR A 293 3.56 -25.61 14.69
C TYR A 293 2.42 -25.16 13.78
N GLY A 294 2.56 -23.99 13.14
CA GLY A 294 1.48 -23.34 12.39
C GLY A 294 0.79 -22.16 13.10
N GLN A 295 0.93 -22.00 14.42
CA GLN A 295 0.21 -20.96 15.16
C GLN A 295 1.03 -19.67 15.33
N TRP A 296 0.34 -18.52 15.46
CA TRP A 296 0.99 -17.29 15.93
C TRP A 296 1.56 -17.44 17.34
N LEU A 297 2.89 -17.56 17.42
CA LEU A 297 3.64 -17.58 18.69
C LEU A 297 3.95 -16.16 19.22
N THR A 298 3.37 -15.12 18.61
CA THR A 298 3.49 -13.72 19.01
C THR A 298 2.63 -13.41 20.23
N ILE A 299 3.13 -12.53 21.10
CA ILE A 299 2.31 -11.96 22.18
C ILE A 299 1.49 -10.81 21.55
N PRO A 300 0.14 -10.86 21.57
CA PRO A 300 -0.67 -9.79 21.01
C PRO A 300 -0.38 -8.46 21.74
N PRO A 301 -0.37 -7.32 21.04
CA PRO A 301 0.02 -6.03 21.62
C PRO A 301 -0.97 -5.52 22.68
N PHE A 302 -2.22 -5.97 22.60
CA PHE A 302 -3.30 -5.69 23.55
C PHE A 302 -3.88 -7.00 24.04
N LYS A 303 -4.44 -7.01 25.25
CA LYS A 303 -5.27 -8.15 25.66
C LYS A 303 -6.56 -8.15 24.86
N ARG A 304 -7.17 -9.32 24.69
CA ARG A 304 -8.42 -9.46 23.93
C ARG A 304 -9.53 -8.57 24.48
N GLU A 305 -9.61 -8.43 25.80
CA GLU A 305 -10.58 -7.60 26.53
C GLU A 305 -10.37 -6.09 26.30
N GLU A 306 -9.21 -5.68 25.77
CA GLU A 306 -8.85 -4.31 25.43
C GLU A 306 -9.13 -4.00 23.94
N THR A 307 -9.69 -4.95 23.17
CA THR A 307 -10.00 -4.82 21.74
C THR A 307 -11.50 -4.80 21.45
N LEU A 308 -11.88 -4.32 20.26
CA LEU A 308 -13.27 -4.34 19.77
C LEU A 308 -13.73 -5.72 19.26
N ALA A 309 -12.94 -6.79 19.45
CA ALA A 309 -13.22 -8.12 18.89
C ALA A 309 -14.34 -8.86 19.65
N THR A 310 -15.55 -8.87 19.07
CA THR A 310 -16.77 -9.46 19.66
C THR A 310 -16.97 -10.96 19.41
N TRP A 311 -16.28 -11.54 18.42
CA TRP A 311 -16.45 -12.94 18.01
C TRP A 311 -15.93 -13.93 19.06
N LYS A 312 -16.81 -14.72 19.68
CA LYS A 312 -16.39 -15.86 20.51
C LYS A 312 -15.78 -16.94 19.62
N SER A 313 -14.54 -17.30 19.89
CA SER A 313 -13.90 -18.51 19.39
C SER A 313 -14.63 -19.71 19.97
N THR A 314 -15.22 -20.54 19.11
CA THR A 314 -15.72 -21.89 19.44
C THR A 314 -14.57 -22.85 19.70
#